data_AF-A0A538MVJ4-F1
#
_entry.id   AF-A0A538MVJ4-F1
#
_cell.length_a   1.000
_cell.length_b   1.000
_cell.length_c   1.000
_cell.angle_alpha   90.00
_cell.angle_beta   90.00
_cell.angle_gamma   90.00
#
_symmetry.space_group_name_H-M   'P 1'
#
loop_
_entity.id
_entity.type
_entity.pdbx_description
1 polymer ?
#
loop_
_entity_poly.entity_id
_entity_poly.type
_entity_poly.pdbx_seq_one_letter_code
_entity_poly.pdbx_strand_id
1 'polypeptide(L)'
;GFAAVHALPMRLRTEVIGALNFFDTRPGAMDDGRRRIGQALADVATIGLLQQRAIRRGDMVTQQLQTALNSRVLIEQAKGILAERLHLDVADAFTLLRTTARNHNQRLSDLAQAIVDGSEQIPPATSRAR
;
A
#
# COMPACT_ATOMS: atom_id res chain seq x y z
N GLY A 1 36.41 -10.67 18.14
CA GLY A 1 35.66 -10.64 16.87
C GLY A 1 35.05 -12.00 16.59
N PHE A 2 34.27 -12.13 15.52
CA PHE A 2 33.82 -13.45 15.03
C PHE A 2 34.97 -14.15 14.30
N ALA A 3 35.14 -15.45 14.56
CA ALA A 3 36.18 -16.28 13.97
C ALA A 3 35.65 -17.23 12.89
N ALA A 4 34.33 -17.44 12.83
CA ALA A 4 33.67 -18.24 11.80
C ALA A 4 32.24 -17.75 11.52
N VAL A 5 31.76 -18.01 10.29
CA VAL A 5 30.38 -17.78 9.86
C VAL A 5 29.87 -19.02 9.15
N HIS A 6 28.65 -19.45 9.50
CA HIS A 6 27.96 -20.56 8.85
C HIS A 6 26.64 -20.07 8.27
N ALA A 7 26.49 -20.16 6.95
CA ALA A 7 25.27 -19.82 6.25
C ALA A 7 24.46 -21.08 5.97
N LEU A 8 23.22 -21.12 6.47
CA LEU A 8 22.28 -22.21 6.22
C LEU A 8 21.16 -21.72 5.31
N PRO A 9 20.87 -22.44 4.22
CA PRO A 9 19.88 -21.98 3.25
C PRO A 9 18.48 -21.96 3.86
N MET A 10 17.78 -20.86 3.67
CA MET A 10 16.35 -20.74 3.94
C MET A 10 15.59 -21.20 2.70
N ARG A 11 14.85 -22.30 2.79
CA ARG A 11 14.25 -22.97 1.63
C ARG A 11 12.74 -23.05 1.69
N LEU A 12 12.10 -22.71 0.58
CA LEU A 12 10.72 -23.06 0.29
C LEU A 12 10.72 -24.20 -0.73
N ARG A 13 10.45 -25.42 -0.28
CA ARG A 13 10.57 -26.64 -1.11
C ARG A 13 11.98 -26.75 -1.70
N THR A 14 12.14 -26.53 -3.00
CA THR A 14 13.41 -26.60 -3.73
C THR A 14 14.06 -25.23 -3.94
N GLU A 15 13.36 -24.14 -3.64
CA GLU A 15 13.84 -22.77 -3.87
C GLU A 15 14.52 -22.20 -2.63
N VAL A 16 15.69 -21.59 -2.80
CA VAL A 16 16.40 -20.87 -1.73
C VAL A 16 15.96 -19.42 -1.74
N ILE A 17 15.26 -19.00 -0.68
CA ILE A 17 14.72 -17.64 -0.54
C ILE A 17 15.62 -16.70 0.27
N GLY A 18 16.71 -17.25 0.82
CA GLY A 18 17.66 -16.53 1.66
C GLY A 18 18.61 -17.47 2.40
N ALA A 19 19.29 -16.95 3.41
CA ALA A 19 20.14 -17.72 4.30
C ALA A 19 20.06 -17.20 5.72
N LEU A 20 20.17 -18.11 6.69
CA LEU A 20 20.34 -17.81 8.10
C LEU A 20 21.83 -17.95 8.44
N ASN A 21 22.43 -16.85 8.92
CA ASN A 21 23.85 -16.81 9.27
C ASN A 21 24.06 -17.00 10.77
N PHE A 22 24.88 -17.99 11.13
CA PHE A 22 25.35 -18.21 12.48
C PHE A 22 26.79 -17.72 12.57
N PHE A 23 27.08 -16.91 13.58
CA PHE A 23 28.40 -16.36 13.82
C PHE A 23 28.99 -17.01 15.07
N ASP A 24 30.22 -17.53 14.98
CA ASP A 24 30.93 -18.15 16.10
C ASP A 24 32.22 -17.36 16.40
N THR A 25 32.60 -17.33 17.68
CA THR A 25 33.85 -16.73 18.16
C THR A 25 35.01 -17.72 18.15
N ARG A 26 34.73 -19.01 17.92
CA ARG A 26 35.75 -20.05 17.72
C ARG A 26 35.86 -20.43 16.24
N PRO A 27 37.08 -20.63 15.73
CA PRO A 27 37.27 -21.15 14.37
C PRO A 27 36.88 -22.63 14.31
N GLY A 28 36.38 -23.07 13.15
CA GLY A 28 36.08 -24.48 12.91
C GLY A 28 34.88 -24.68 11.99
N ALA A 29 34.75 -25.88 11.44
CA ALA A 29 33.56 -26.28 10.70
C ALA A 29 32.42 -26.60 11.68
N MET A 30 31.18 -26.36 11.26
CA MET A 30 30.02 -26.75 12.04
C MET A 30 29.82 -28.26 11.94
N ASP A 31 29.74 -28.92 13.10
CA ASP A 31 29.44 -30.35 13.16
C ASP A 31 28.03 -30.66 12.63
N ASP A 32 27.78 -31.92 12.27
CA ASP A 32 26.51 -32.34 11.67
C ASP A 32 25.31 -32.15 12.60
N GLY A 33 25.50 -32.23 13.92
CA GLY A 33 24.44 -32.03 14.91
C GLY A 33 23.97 -30.58 14.91
N ARG A 34 24.91 -29.64 15.04
CA ARG A 34 24.67 -28.20 14.95
C ARG A 34 24.13 -27.81 13.58
N ARG A 35 24.59 -28.46 12.51
CA ARG A 35 24.07 -28.25 11.16
C ARG A 35 22.61 -28.63 11.04
N ARG A 36 22.20 -29.78 11.58
CA ARG A 36 20.79 -30.21 11.58
C ARG A 36 19.91 -29.25 12.38
N ILE A 37 20.35 -28.85 13.58
CA ILE A 37 19.60 -27.91 14.42
C ILE A 37 19.51 -26.54 13.75
N GLY A 38 20.62 -26.03 13.22
CA GLY A 38 20.64 -24.77 12.51
C GLY A 38 19.76 -24.78 11.25
N GLN A 39 19.74 -25.90 10.52
CA GLN A 39 18.86 -26.04 9.34
C GLN A 39 17.40 -26.06 9.77
N ALA A 40 17.04 -26.79 10.83
CA ALA A 40 15.68 -26.77 11.37
C ALA A 40 15.25 -25.34 11.79
N LEU A 41 16.17 -24.57 12.38
CA LEU A 41 15.91 -23.16 12.69
C LEU A 41 15.74 -22.31 11.43
N ALA A 42 16.57 -22.53 10.41
CA ALA A 42 16.44 -21.85 9.11
C ALA A 42 15.10 -22.19 8.43
N ASP A 43 14.63 -23.43 8.54
CA ASP A 43 13.35 -23.89 7.98
C ASP A 43 12.16 -23.22 8.70
N VAL A 44 12.16 -23.20 10.04
CA VAL A 44 11.11 -22.51 10.82
C VAL A 44 11.13 -21.01 10.55
N ALA A 45 12.30 -20.38 10.51
CA ALA A 45 12.45 -18.96 10.18
C ALA A 45 11.94 -18.67 8.75
N THR A 46 12.14 -19.59 7.80
CA THR A 46 11.61 -19.50 6.44
C THR A 46 10.09 -19.44 6.45
N ILE A 47 9.44 -20.36 7.17
CA ILE A 47 7.97 -20.41 7.29
C ILE A 47 7.44 -19.10 7.90
N GLY A 48 8.02 -18.68 9.03
CA GLY A 48 7.61 -17.45 9.71
C GLY A 48 7.75 -16.20 8.84
N LEU A 49 8.87 -16.07 8.12
CA LEU A 49 9.13 -14.93 7.24
C LEU A 49 8.14 -14.90 6.06
N LEU A 50 7.88 -16.04 5.43
CA LEU A 50 6.93 -16.15 4.32
C LEU A 50 5.50 -15.84 4.76
N GLN A 51 5.08 -16.37 5.92
CA GLN A 51 3.75 -16.10 6.47
C GLN A 51 3.58 -14.61 6.79
N GLN A 52 4.57 -13.99 7.44
CA GLN A 52 4.52 -12.56 7.74
C GLN A 52 4.47 -11.69 6.47
N ARG A 53 5.20 -12.07 5.41
CA ARG A 53 5.14 -11.38 4.11
C ARG A 53 3.77 -11.50 3.46
N ALA A 54 3.16 -12.69 3.50
CA ALA A 54 1.83 -12.92 2.95
C ALA A 54 0.76 -12.09 3.66
N ILE A 55 0.77 -12.09 5.00
CA ILE A 55 -0.16 -11.29 5.83
C ILE A 55 0.01 -9.81 5.52
N ARG A 56 1.24 -9.27 5.59
CA ARG A 56 1.49 -7.85 5.29
C ARG A 56 1.04 -7.46 3.88
N ARG A 57 1.22 -8.32 2.89
CA ARG A 57 0.73 -8.06 1.53
C ARG A 57 -0.80 -8.02 1.49
N GLY A 58 -1.46 -8.93 2.18
CA GLY A 58 -2.93 -8.95 2.32
C GLY A 58 -3.45 -7.67 2.98
N ASP A 59 -2.83 -7.24 4.08
CA ASP A 59 -3.21 -6.02 4.80
C ASP A 59 -3.04 -4.77 3.93
N MET A 60 -1.89 -4.64 3.23
CA MET A 60 -1.64 -3.52 2.32
C MET A 60 -2.66 -3.46 1.18
N VAL A 61 -2.95 -4.60 0.54
CA VAL A 61 -3.96 -4.66 -0.54
C VAL A 61 -5.33 -4.28 0.00
N THR A 62 -5.72 -4.81 1.16
CA THR A 62 -6.99 -4.49 1.80
C THR A 62 -7.11 -2.99 2.10
N GLN A 63 -6.08 -2.37 2.67
CA GLN A 63 -6.06 -0.92 2.94
C GLN A 63 -6.15 -0.09 1.66
N GLN A 64 -5.44 -0.49 0.59
CA GLN A 64 -5.51 0.19 -0.70
C GLN A 64 -6.92 0.11 -1.31
N LEU A 65 -7.55 -1.07 -1.27
CA LEU A 65 -8.93 -1.23 -1.74
C LEU A 65 -9.92 -0.41 -0.92
N GLN A 66 -9.83 -0.46 0.41
CA GLN A 66 -10.71 0.32 1.28
C GLN A 66 -10.57 1.83 1.01
N THR A 67 -9.35 2.31 0.83
CA THR A 67 -9.08 3.71 0.47
C THR A 67 -9.69 4.08 -0.89
N ALA A 68 -9.55 3.21 -1.89
CA ALA A 68 -10.13 3.42 -3.21
C ALA A 68 -11.66 3.42 -3.18
N LEU A 69 -12.29 2.52 -2.42
CA LEU A 69 -13.73 2.44 -2.26
C LEU A 69 -14.30 3.67 -1.54
N ASN A 70 -13.67 4.10 -0.45
CA ASN A 70 -14.09 5.29 0.29
C ASN A 70 -13.98 6.55 -0.59
N SER A 71 -12.87 6.69 -1.32
CA SER A 71 -12.68 7.78 -2.28
C SER A 71 -13.76 7.80 -3.36
N ARG A 72 -14.11 6.62 -3.91
CA ARG A 72 -15.14 6.52 -4.95
C ARG A 72 -16.51 6.98 -4.45
N VAL A 73 -16.92 6.59 -3.24
CA VAL A 73 -18.20 7.03 -2.67
C VAL A 73 -18.26 8.55 -2.56
N LEU A 74 -17.22 9.17 -2.01
CA LEU A 74 -17.13 10.63 -1.86
C LEU A 74 -17.17 11.35 -3.21
N ILE A 75 -16.43 10.85 -4.20
CA ILE A 75 -16.41 11.43 -5.55
C ILE A 75 -17.80 11.35 -6.19
N GLU A 76 -18.51 10.23 -6.08
CA GLU A 76 -19.86 10.10 -6.62
C GLU A 76 -20.86 11.01 -5.92
N GLN A 77 -20.77 11.17 -4.59
CA GLN A 77 -21.60 12.12 -3.85
C GLN A 77 -21.32 13.57 -4.27
N ALA A 78 -20.04 13.96 -4.35
CA ALA A 78 -19.65 15.30 -4.79
C ALA A 78 -20.11 15.60 -6.22
N LYS A 79 -20.02 14.63 -7.13
CA LYS A 79 -20.57 14.76 -8.50
C LYS A 79 -22.07 15.05 -8.46
N GLY A 80 -22.84 14.31 -7.66
CA GLY A 80 -24.28 14.53 -7.51
C GLY A 80 -24.61 15.92 -6.95
N ILE A 81 -23.90 16.35 -5.90
CA ILE A 81 -24.06 17.69 -5.31
C ILE A 81 -23.77 18.78 -6.35
N LEU A 82 -22.67 18.67 -7.11
CA LEU A 82 -22.31 19.66 -8.12
C LEU A 82 -23.29 19.66 -9.30
N ALA A 83 -23.69 18.47 -9.77
CA ALA A 83 -24.65 18.33 -10.87
C ALA A 83 -25.99 19.01 -10.52
N GLU A 84 -26.49 18.78 -9.31
CA GLU A 84 -27.72 19.39 -8.81
C GLU A 84 -27.57 20.92 -8.65
N ARG A 85 -26.56 21.39 -7.92
CA ARG A 85 -26.38 22.81 -7.60
C ARG A 85 -26.06 23.68 -8.80
N LEU A 86 -25.32 23.15 -9.77
CA LEU A 86 -24.86 23.90 -10.95
C LEU A 86 -25.68 23.58 -12.20
N HIS A 87 -26.72 22.74 -12.08
CA HIS A 87 -27.53 22.26 -13.20
C HIS A 87 -26.69 21.69 -14.35
N LEU A 88 -25.69 20.87 -14.00
CA LEU A 88 -24.80 20.20 -14.94
C LEU A 88 -25.17 18.73 -15.07
N ASP A 89 -24.82 18.11 -16.21
CA ASP A 89 -24.79 16.65 -16.27
C ASP A 89 -23.69 16.10 -15.32
N VAL A 90 -23.86 14.86 -14.87
CA VAL A 90 -22.94 14.16 -13.99
C VAL A 90 -21.53 14.05 -14.60
N ALA A 91 -21.43 13.92 -15.94
CA ALA A 91 -20.15 13.90 -16.65
C ALA A 91 -19.44 15.27 -16.60
N ASP A 92 -20.19 16.35 -16.76
CA ASP A 92 -19.68 17.72 -16.70
C ASP A 92 -19.27 18.10 -15.26
N ALA A 93 -20.08 17.71 -14.27
CA ALA A 93 -19.77 17.86 -12.86
C ALA A 93 -18.45 17.15 -12.48
N PHE A 94 -18.21 15.94 -13.01
CA PHE A 94 -16.94 15.24 -12.80
C PHE A 94 -15.77 15.94 -13.47
N THR A 95 -15.96 16.45 -14.69
CA THR A 95 -14.94 17.22 -15.40
C THR A 95 -14.57 18.48 -14.64
N LEU A 96 -15.56 19.20 -14.11
CA LEU A 96 -15.37 20.36 -13.26
C LEU A 96 -14.61 20.01 -11.98
N LEU A 97 -15.08 19.01 -11.23
CA LEU A 97 -14.44 18.53 -10.01
C LEU A 97 -12.95 18.20 -10.23
N ARG A 98 -12.65 17.45 -11.31
CA ARG A 98 -11.28 17.07 -11.68
C ARG A 98 -10.42 18.26 -12.08
N THR A 99 -10.98 19.23 -12.78
CA THR A 99 -10.28 20.43 -13.23
C THR A 99 -9.95 21.33 -12.04
N THR A 100 -10.91 21.54 -11.15
CA THR A 100 -10.73 22.31 -9.93
C THR A 100 -9.69 21.69 -9.02
N ALA A 101 -9.74 20.37 -8.79
CA ALA A 101 -8.72 19.68 -7.98
C ALA A 101 -7.31 19.87 -8.55
N ARG A 102 -7.15 19.78 -9.88
CA ARG A 102 -5.86 20.00 -10.55
C ARG A 102 -5.38 21.44 -10.44
N ASN A 103 -6.25 22.41 -10.67
CA ASN A 103 -5.91 23.84 -10.62
C ASN A 103 -5.47 24.28 -9.21
N HIS A 104 -5.99 23.63 -8.17
CA HIS A 104 -5.61 23.87 -6.77
C HIS A 104 -4.55 22.90 -6.24
N ASN A 105 -3.99 22.03 -7.10
CA ASN A 105 -3.00 21.01 -6.73
C ASN A 105 -3.43 20.13 -5.54
N GLN A 106 -4.72 19.80 -5.47
CA GLN A 106 -5.33 19.02 -4.40
C GLN A 106 -5.73 17.63 -4.92
N ARG A 107 -5.78 16.64 -4.02
CA ARG A 107 -6.29 15.31 -4.38
C ARG A 107 -7.79 15.40 -4.64
N LEU A 108 -8.26 14.69 -5.67
CA LEU A 108 -9.66 14.67 -6.05
C LEU A 108 -10.60 14.22 -4.91
N SER A 109 -10.15 13.25 -4.11
CA SER A 109 -10.86 12.75 -2.93
C SER A 109 -11.06 13.83 -1.87
N ASP A 110 -10.07 14.70 -1.69
CA ASP A 110 -10.06 15.69 -0.62
C ASP A 110 -10.98 16.85 -1.00
N LEU A 111 -10.97 17.26 -2.27
CA LEU A 111 -11.94 18.23 -2.79
C LEU A 111 -13.37 17.65 -2.75
N ALA A 112 -13.55 16.37 -3.10
CA ALA A 112 -14.85 15.71 -3.01
C ALA A 112 -15.38 15.71 -1.58
N GLN A 113 -14.52 15.37 -0.60
CA GLN A 113 -14.85 15.46 0.82
C GLN A 113 -15.25 16.89 1.21
N ALA A 114 -14.47 17.90 0.83
CA ALA A 114 -14.75 19.30 1.15
C ALA A 114 -16.09 19.80 0.57
N ILE A 115 -16.49 19.30 -0.61
CA ILE A 115 -17.79 19.60 -1.21
C ILE A 115 -18.92 18.89 -0.46
N VAL A 116 -18.73 17.62 -0.10
CA VAL A 116 -19.71 16.84 0.69
C VAL A 116 -19.92 17.47 2.07
N ASP A 117 -18.85 17.92 2.72
CA ASP A 117 -18.90 18.59 4.02
C ASP A 117 -19.40 20.05 3.92
N GLY A 118 -19.51 20.58 2.70
CA GLY A 118 -19.93 21.95 2.43
C GLY A 118 -18.89 23.02 2.77
N SER A 119 -17.65 22.63 3.08
CA SER A 119 -16.55 23.54 3.41
C SER A 119 -15.91 24.18 2.18
N GLU A 120 -16.16 23.63 0.99
CA GLU A 120 -15.69 24.19 -0.27
C GLU A 120 -16.83 24.30 -1.28
N GLN A 121 -16.86 25.42 -2.02
CA GLN A 121 -17.86 25.70 -3.03
C GLN A 121 -17.14 25.98 -4.34
N ILE A 122 -17.53 25.26 -5.40
CA ILE A 122 -17.10 25.56 -6.75
C ILE A 122 -18.14 26.51 -7.35
N PRO A 123 -17.82 27.80 -7.56
CA PRO A 123 -18.75 28.72 -8.18
C PRO A 123 -19.03 28.28 -9.63
N PRO A 124 -20.24 28.53 -10.16
CA PRO A 124 -20.52 28.31 -11.57
C PRO A 124 -19.49 29.07 -12.41
N ALA A 125 -18.98 28.45 -13.47
CA ALA A 125 -18.06 29.10 -14.39
C ALA A 125 -18.73 30.38 -14.91
N THR A 126 -18.31 31.54 -14.40
CA THR A 126 -18.80 32.81 -14.90
C THR A 126 -18.45 32.87 -16.38
N SER A 127 -19.49 33.00 -17.21
CA SER A 127 -19.37 33.29 -18.64
C SER A 127 -18.37 34.44 -18.80
N ARG A 128 -17.15 34.12 -19.22
CA ARG A 128 -16.21 35.13 -19.72
C ARG A 128 -16.73 35.53 -21.09
N ALA A 129 -17.75 36.38 -21.08
CA ALA A 129 -18.19 37.11 -22.25
C ALA A 129 -17.02 37.98 -22.72
N ARG A 130 -16.58 37.72 -23.96
CA ARG A 130 -15.89 38.67 -24.82
C ARG A 130 -16.74 38.86 -26.06
#